data_AF-A0AAU9JXF6-F1
#
_entry.id   AF-A0AAU9JXF6-F1
#
_cell.length_a   1.000
_cell.length_b   1.000
_cell.length_c   1.000
_cell.angle_alpha   90.00
_cell.angle_beta   90.00
_cell.angle_gamma   90.00
#
_symmetry.space_group_name_H-M   'P 1'
#
loop_
_entity.id
_entity.type
_entity.pdbx_description
1 polymer ?
#
loop_
_entity_poly.entity_id
_entity_poly.type
_entity_poly.pdbx_seq_one_letter_code
_entity_poly.pdbx_strand_id
1 'polypeptide(L)' 'MVLVSKSEKRQIYQYLLKEGTLVVRKDTGLPKHQDIPVPNLKIMMICKSLKSRGLRRKNSTGNGSIII' A
#
# COMPACT_ATOMS: atom_id res chain seq x y z
N MET A 1 -0.85 14.99 -8.63
CA MET A 1 0.17 14.65 -7.61
C MET A 1 -0.58 14.28 -6.33
N VAL A 2 -0.53 13.02 -5.86
CA VAL A 2 -1.29 12.61 -4.66
C VAL A 2 -0.53 13.05 -3.41
N LEU A 3 -1.10 13.98 -2.66
CA LEU A 3 -0.58 14.40 -1.35
C LEU A 3 -0.96 13.34 -0.31
N VAL A 4 0.05 12.64 0.19
CA VAL A 4 -0.08 11.71 1.31
C VAL A 4 0.52 12.36 2.53
N SER A 5 -0.25 12.46 3.62
CA SER A 5 0.18 13.08 4.86
C SER A 5 1.34 12.29 5.48
N LYS A 6 2.23 12.97 6.21
CA LYS A 6 3.36 12.30 6.90
C LYS A 6 2.89 11.25 7.90
N SER A 7 1.77 11.51 8.59
CA SER A 7 1.16 10.56 9.53
C SER A 7 0.74 9.25 8.84
N GLU A 8 0.00 9.34 7.74
CA GLU A 8 -0.49 8.18 6.98
C GLU A 8 0.66 7.35 6.42
N LYS A 9 1.73 8.00 5.91
CA LYS A 9 2.95 7.30 5.48
C LYS A 9 3.56 6.51 6.64
N ARG A 10 3.68 7.12 7.81
CA ARG A 10 4.29 6.49 8.99
C ARG A 10 3.47 5.28 9.44
N GLN A 11 2.14 5.37 9.43
CA GLN A 11 1.26 4.24 9.73
C GLN A 11 1.45 3.09 8.74
N ILE A 12 1.51 3.36 7.44
CA ILE A 12 1.71 2.32 6.43
C ILE A 12 3.07 1.64 6.57
N TYR A 13 4.13 2.41 6.81
CA TYR A 13 5.46 1.84 7.06
C TYR A 13 5.52 1.04 8.36
N GLN A 14 4.85 1.50 9.42
CA GLN A 14 4.81 0.79 10.69
C GLN A 14 4.04 -0.53 10.57
N TYR A 15 2.95 -0.55 9.80
CA TYR A 15 2.22 -1.76 9.47
C TYR A 15 3.08 -2.74 8.65
N LEU A 16 3.74 -2.25 7.60
CA LEU A 16 4.66 -3.05 6.78
C LEU A 16 5.81 -3.67 7.59
N LEU A 17 6.37 -2.93 8.56
CA LEU A 17 7.41 -3.44 9.45
C LEU A 17 6.89 -4.46 10.45
N LYS A 18 5.61 -4.37 10.84
CA LYS A 18 5.00 -5.27 11.82
C LYS A 18 4.55 -6.60 11.21
N GLU A 19 3.81 -6.55 10.10
CA GLU A 19 3.26 -7.73 9.43
C GLU A 19 4.24 -8.32 8.40
N GLY A 20 5.22 -7.54 7.95
CA GLY A 20 6.17 -7.94 6.91
C GLY A 20 5.60 -7.98 5.50
N THR A 21 4.26 -7.91 5.34
CA THR A 21 3.59 -7.86 4.04
C THR A 21 2.38 -6.93 4.06
N LEU A 22 2.06 -6.34 2.90
CA LEU A 22 0.84 -5.54 2.72
C LEU A 22 0.13 -5.94 1.42
N VAL A 23 -1.13 -6.33 1.54
CA VAL A 23 -1.97 -6.75 0.39
C VAL A 23 -2.88 -5.60 -0.02
N VAL A 24 -2.65 -5.04 -1.20
CA VAL A 24 -3.43 -3.89 -1.71
C VAL A 24 -4.26 -4.32 -2.91
N ARG A 25 -5.59 -4.17 -2.82
CA ARG A 25 -6.49 -4.36 -3.96
C ARG A 25 -6.41 -3.18 -4.93
N LYS A 26 -6.53 -3.44 -6.23
CA LYS A 26 -6.46 -2.42 -7.28
C LYS A 26 -7.76 -1.63 -7.49
N ASP A 27 -8.67 -1.64 -6.53
CA ASP A 27 -9.95 -0.95 -6.65
C ASP A 27 -9.84 0.49 -6.13
N THR A 28 -10.02 1.47 -7.01
CA THR A 28 -9.97 2.91 -6.68
C THR A 28 -11.23 3.41 -5.98
N GLY A 29 -12.33 2.65 -6.03
CA GLY A 29 -13.59 2.97 -5.36
C GLY A 29 -13.63 2.63 -3.87
N LEU A 30 -12.62 1.92 -3.35
CA LEU A 30 -12.56 1.56 -1.92
C LEU A 30 -12.10 2.78 -1.09
N PRO A 31 -12.96 3.31 -0.20
CA PRO A 31 -12.64 4.52 0.56
C PRO A 31 -11.55 4.28 1.61
N LYS A 32 -11.40 3.05 2.11
CA LYS A 32 -10.42 2.65 3.14
C LYS A 32 -9.91 1.24 2.88
N HIS A 33 -8.71 0.97 3.36
CA HIS A 33 -8.17 -0.38 3.44
C HIS A 33 -8.73 -1.11 4.68
N GLN A 34 -8.77 -2.45 4.66
CA GLN A 34 -9.38 -3.25 5.73
C GLN A 34 -8.57 -3.16 7.03
N ASP A 35 -7.24 -3.19 6.93
CA ASP A 35 -6.35 -3.24 8.10
C ASP A 35 -5.82 -1.87 8.54
N ILE A 36 -5.87 -0.88 7.63
CA ILE A 36 -5.29 0.44 7.85
C ILE A 36 -6.36 1.51 7.58
N PRO A 37 -6.57 2.47 8.50
CA PRO A 37 -7.54 3.56 8.32
C PRO A 37 -7.05 4.63 7.33
N VAL A 38 -6.41 4.23 6.24
CA VAL A 38 -5.89 5.09 5.17
C VAL A 38 -6.60 4.72 3.85
N PRO A 39 -6.92 5.71 3.00
CA PRO A 39 -7.51 5.44 1.69
C PRO A 39 -6.63 4.54 0.82
N ASN A 40 -7.28 3.60 0.11
CA ASN A 40 -6.61 2.62 -0.74
C ASN A 40 -5.74 3.28 -1.83
N LEU A 41 -6.20 4.41 -2.39
CA LEU A 41 -5.46 5.20 -3.37
C LEU A 41 -4.08 5.66 -2.85
N LYS A 42 -4.01 6.11 -1.60
CA LYS A 42 -2.75 6.58 -0.99
C LYS A 42 -1.79 5.42 -0.77
N ILE A 43 -2.30 4.29 -0.29
CA ILE A 43 -1.52 3.06 -0.11
C ILE A 43 -0.96 2.58 -1.46
N MET A 44 -1.78 2.57 -2.51
CA MET A 44 -1.38 2.18 -3.85
C MET A 44 -0.27 3.09 -4.42
N MET A 45 -0.36 4.40 -4.18
CA MET A 45 0.69 5.36 -4.59
C MET A 45 2.01 5.12 -3.85
N ILE A 46 1.98 4.85 -2.53
CA ILE A 46 3.19 4.49 -1.77
C ILE A 46 3.77 3.19 -2.32
N CYS A 47 2.94 2.17 -2.52
CA CYS A 47 3.38 0.88 -3.08
C CYS A 47 4.01 1.04 -4.48
N LYS A 48 3.46 1.91 -5.33
CA LYS A 48 4.05 2.26 -6.64
C LYS A 48 5.41 2.93 -6.47
N SER A 49 5.56 3.83 -5.49
CA SER A 49 6.84 4.48 -5.19
C SER A 49 7.89 3.49 -4.66
N LEU A 50 7.49 2.53 -3.82
CA LEU A 50 8.37 1.50 -3.27
C LEU A 50 8.81 0.53 -4.37
N LYS A 51 7.91 0.17 -5.29
CA LYS A 51 8.25 -0.61 -6.50
C LYS A 51 9.31 0.11 -7.34
N SER A 52 9.18 1.42 -7.52
CA SER A 52 10.18 2.22 -8.26
C SER A 52 11.55 2.23 -7.60
N ARG A 53 11.62 2.02 -6.29
CA ARG A 53 12.86 1.98 -5.51
C ARG A 53 13.47 0.58 -5.40
N GLY A 54 12.86 -0.44 -6.02
CA GLY A 54 13.34 -1.82 -5.94
C GLY A 54 13.13 -2.51 -4.58
N LEU A 55 12.44 -1.87 -3.64
CA LEU A 55 12.26 -2.34 -2.25
C LEU A 55 11.11 -3.34 -2.08
N ARG A 56 10.62 -3.95 -3.17
CA ARG A 56 9.43 -4.81 -3.14
C ARG A 56 9.72 -6.18 -3.74
N ARG A 57 9.39 -7.23 -2.99
CA ARG A 57 9.31 -8.60 -3.51
C ARG A 57 7.93 -8.81 -4.12
N LYS A 58 7.88 -9.10 -5.41
CA LYS A 58 6.64 -9.02 -6.19
C LYS A 58 5.95 -10.38 -6.23
N ASN A 59 5.01 -10.61 -5.32
CA ASN A 59 4.14 -11.77 -5.36
C ASN A 59 2.78 -11.30 -5.88
N SER A 60 2.56 -11.35 -7.20
CA SER A 60 1.25 -11.06 -7.77
C SER A 60 0.42 -12.33 -7.76
N THR A 61 -0.47 -12.45 -6.78
CA THR A 61 -1.56 -13.43 -6.83
C THR A 61 -2.56 -12.99 -7.90
N GLY A 62 -3.11 -13.94 -8.66
CA GLY A 62 -3.92 -13.73 -9.88
C GLY A 62 -5.15 -12.83 -9.74
N ASN A 63 -5.51 -12.38 -8.53
CA ASN A 63 -6.68 -11.56 -8.24
C ASN A 63 -6.38 -10.04 -8.27
N GLY A 64 -5.40 -9.60 -9.05
CA GLY A 64 -5.06 -8.18 -9.21
C GLY A 64 -4.51 -7.48 -7.94
N SER A 65 -4.28 -8.24 -6.87
CA SER A 65 -3.77 -7.72 -5.60
C SER A 65 -2.25 -7.58 -5.64
N ILE A 66 -1.74 -6.51 -5.05
CA ILE A 66 -0.32 -6.25 -4.95
C ILE A 66 0.13 -6.58 -3.53
N ILE A 67 1.01 -7.57 -3.41
CA ILE A 67 1.73 -7.86 -2.17
C ILE A 67 3.07 -7.13 -2.21
N ILE A 68 3.37 -6.40 -1.14
CA ILE A 68 4.70 -5.84 -0.87
C ILE A 68 5.39 -6.70 0.15
#